data_AF-A0A100HN21-F1
#
_entry.id   AF-A0A100HN21-F1
#
_cell.length_a   1.000
_cell.length_b   1.000
_cell.length_c   1.000
_cell.angle_alpha   90.00
_cell.angle_beta   90.00
_cell.angle_gamma   90.00
#
_symmetry.space_group_name_H-M   'P 1'
#
loop_
_entity.id
_entity.type
_entity.pdbx_description
1 polymer ?
#
loop_
_entity_poly.entity_id
_entity_poly.type
_entity_poly.pdbx_seq_one_letter_code
_entity_poly.pdbx_strand_id
1 'polypeptide(L)'
;MMRNDALSKQVTEAARQRALDQAVADPVRPWSDDLICVAQRRLGDTAAASAIAHALYGAAVSRDLRAEELALLRHAAKASAVVFAPQKLHRLVADPELHPHFAPVMRLASAVHIWMRGDTSPARFNSLFEQHAATLIPAATSHYLSISAMARAATPWPLQYALAMHALRRGDTALLDLPWHPLVQAAVDLGRAGSAAAARAALESFEADICAQAYVSTAPLDLRPFLPACTAQNVRVIHCEGRPWKDNIAFCPTLGGPCTLAPNGPARLSADRSLPAERWSVLELLDHAGPPPMAVFPEVRPGTGLRKNEELTSRLGGWLNRLNRIRPLLKCSHEGCGQTLITKKGYARFLASYPVTIFNCPETGKGHDRDVKLTHCWGCNGIIDSRKSRYQDGMSTYNVCLNCAAGERNAATVGDTCPHCGHGPMRLGRSGPIRHSPLGLHCTRPGCRKVCGLNSNTRPYLSSRVLRR
;
A
#
# COMPACT_ATOMS: atom_id res chain seq x y z
N MET A 1 12.46 3.14 59.92
CA MET A 1 12.01 3.18 58.51
C MET A 1 13.06 2.65 57.51
N MET A 2 14.35 2.98 57.59
CA MET A 2 15.33 2.53 56.57
C MET A 2 15.65 1.02 56.50
N ARG A 3 15.36 0.22 57.53
CA ARG A 3 15.55 -1.26 57.49
C ARG A 3 14.48 -2.01 56.68
N ASN A 4 13.28 -1.44 56.52
CA ASN A 4 12.19 -2.11 55.81
C ASN A 4 12.35 -2.05 54.28
N ASP A 5 13.00 -1.02 53.75
CA ASP A 5 13.22 -0.88 52.29
C ASP A 5 14.27 -1.85 51.76
N ALA A 6 15.32 -2.13 52.55
CA ALA A 6 16.35 -3.10 52.16
C ALA A 6 15.78 -4.53 52.15
N LEU A 7 14.97 -4.88 53.15
CA LEU A 7 14.31 -6.18 53.24
C LEU A 7 13.26 -6.35 52.13
N SER A 8 12.48 -5.30 51.83
CA SER A 8 11.51 -5.30 50.72
C SER A 8 12.20 -5.51 49.36
N LYS A 9 13.35 -4.87 49.13
CA LYS A 9 14.13 -5.06 47.90
C LYS A 9 14.71 -6.47 47.79
N GLN A 10 15.23 -7.06 48.88
CA GLN A 10 15.75 -8.43 48.86
C GLN A 10 14.66 -9.48 48.64
N VAL A 11 13.48 -9.31 49.24
CA VAL A 11 12.33 -10.19 49.03
C VAL A 11 11.83 -10.11 47.58
N THR A 12 11.86 -8.92 46.99
CA THR A 12 11.44 -8.71 45.59
C THR A 12 12.42 -9.36 44.60
N GLU A 13 13.73 -9.26 44.85
CA GLU A 13 14.73 -9.87 43.95
C GLU A 13 14.78 -11.40 44.11
N ALA A 14 14.57 -11.93 45.31
CA ALA A 14 14.48 -13.38 45.53
C ALA A 14 13.21 -13.99 44.89
N ALA A 15 12.07 -13.29 44.95
CA ALA A 15 10.85 -13.70 44.26
C ALA A 15 11.01 -13.66 42.74
N ARG A 16 11.74 -12.67 42.24
CA ARG A 16 12.07 -12.51 40.82
C ARG A 16 12.99 -13.62 40.30
N GLN A 17 14.02 -14.01 41.07
CA GLN A 17 14.93 -15.08 40.68
C GLN A 17 14.20 -16.43 40.65
N ARG A 18 13.34 -16.72 41.64
CA ARG A 18 12.51 -17.94 41.65
C ARG A 18 11.55 -18.02 40.45
N ALA A 19 10.93 -16.89 40.07
CA ALA A 19 10.08 -16.86 38.88
C ALA A 19 10.86 -17.12 37.59
N LEU A 20 12.13 -16.68 37.54
CA LEU A 20 13.02 -16.95 36.42
C LEU A 20 13.40 -18.43 36.35
N ASP A 21 13.80 -19.01 37.47
CA ASP A 21 14.22 -20.41 37.57
C ASP A 21 13.05 -21.37 37.26
N GLN A 22 11.83 -20.99 37.65
CA GLN A 22 10.60 -21.75 37.40
C GLN A 22 10.14 -21.65 35.94
N ALA A 23 10.39 -20.53 35.26
CA ALA A 23 10.12 -20.38 33.82
C ALA A 23 11.12 -21.16 32.95
N VAL A 24 12.32 -21.43 33.44
CA VAL A 24 13.32 -22.27 32.76
C VAL A 24 13.01 -23.76 32.91
N ALA A 25 12.26 -24.16 33.95
CA ALA A 25 12.00 -25.56 34.29
C ALA A 25 10.75 -26.19 33.65
N ASP A 26 9.83 -25.42 33.05
CA ASP A 26 8.54 -25.94 32.54
C ASP A 26 8.40 -25.83 31.00
N PRO A 27 8.60 -26.92 30.23
CA PRO A 27 8.63 -26.87 28.77
C PRO A 27 7.26 -26.89 28.08
N VAL A 28 6.12 -26.85 28.79
CA VAL A 28 4.78 -27.08 28.17
C VAL A 28 3.71 -26.03 28.55
N ARG A 29 4.07 -24.76 28.77
CA ARG A 29 3.09 -23.65 28.72
C ARG A 29 3.16 -22.90 27.39
N PRO A 30 2.13 -22.15 26.95
CA PRO A 30 2.23 -21.30 25.77
C PRO A 30 3.03 -20.04 26.13
N TRP A 31 4.21 -19.89 25.54
CA TRP A 31 5.19 -18.83 25.85
C TRP A 31 4.78 -17.45 25.32
N SER A 32 3.63 -17.27 24.64
CA SER A 32 3.38 -16.06 23.86
C SER A 32 3.18 -14.81 24.73
N ASP A 33 2.33 -14.88 25.75
CA ASP A 33 1.83 -13.65 26.37
C ASP A 33 2.80 -13.08 27.42
N ASP A 34 3.52 -13.95 28.13
CA ASP A 34 4.51 -13.57 29.13
C ASP A 34 5.81 -13.04 28.49
N LEU A 35 6.28 -13.64 27.39
CA LEU A 35 7.45 -13.13 26.65
C LEU A 35 7.16 -11.82 25.94
N ILE A 36 5.96 -11.68 25.38
CA ILE A 36 5.49 -10.41 24.80
C ILE A 36 5.41 -9.35 25.90
N CYS A 37 4.88 -9.66 27.09
CA CYS A 37 4.80 -8.72 28.21
C CYS A 37 6.20 -8.32 28.73
N VAL A 38 7.13 -9.26 28.88
CA VAL A 38 8.52 -8.98 29.30
C VAL A 38 9.29 -8.20 28.24
N ALA A 39 9.11 -8.51 26.96
CA ALA A 39 9.70 -7.78 25.84
C ALA A 39 9.11 -6.36 25.71
N GLN A 40 7.79 -6.20 25.87
CA GLN A 40 7.09 -4.92 25.87
C GLN A 40 7.60 -4.01 27.00
N ARG A 41 7.76 -4.52 28.22
CA ARG A 41 8.28 -3.73 29.36
C ARG A 41 9.74 -3.31 29.18
N ARG A 42 10.54 -4.01 28.37
CA ARG A 42 11.96 -3.70 28.13
C ARG A 42 12.26 -2.94 26.83
N LEU A 43 11.37 -3.01 25.85
CA LEU A 43 11.59 -2.47 24.50
C LEU A 43 10.66 -1.29 24.17
N GLY A 44 9.52 -1.14 24.86
CA GLY A 44 8.60 -0.02 24.68
C GLY A 44 7.83 0.01 23.35
N ASP A 45 8.09 -0.94 22.43
CA ASP A 45 7.47 -1.06 21.12
C ASP A 45 6.87 -2.46 20.94
N THR A 46 5.56 -2.51 20.69
CA THR A 46 4.75 -3.73 20.58
C THR A 46 5.05 -4.53 19.31
N ALA A 47 5.45 -3.89 18.20
CA ALA A 47 5.69 -4.57 16.93
C ALA A 47 7.04 -5.29 16.91
N ALA A 48 8.09 -4.63 17.41
CA ALA A 48 9.43 -5.22 17.51
C ALA A 48 9.49 -6.37 18.52
N ALA A 49 8.80 -6.23 19.66
CA ALA A 49 8.67 -7.28 20.66
C ALA A 49 7.96 -8.53 20.10
N SER A 50 6.89 -8.35 19.33
CA SER A 50 6.13 -9.46 18.73
C SER A 50 6.92 -10.18 17.63
N ALA A 51 7.65 -9.46 16.79
CA ALA A 51 8.47 -10.04 15.73
C ALA A 51 9.64 -10.88 16.28
N ILE A 52 10.30 -10.40 17.33
CA ILE A 52 11.40 -11.12 18.00
C ILE A 52 10.84 -12.35 18.74
N ALA A 53 9.69 -12.22 19.42
CA ALA A 53 9.04 -13.33 20.11
C ALA A 53 8.61 -14.44 19.15
N HIS A 54 8.05 -14.10 17.97
CA HIS A 54 7.67 -15.10 16.95
C HIS A 54 8.89 -15.76 16.29
N ALA A 55 9.97 -15.03 16.04
CA ALA A 55 11.21 -15.61 15.50
C ALA A 55 11.85 -16.60 16.50
N LEU A 56 11.86 -16.25 17.79
CA LEU A 56 12.37 -17.14 18.85
C LEU A 56 11.45 -18.33 19.10
N TYR A 57 10.13 -18.15 19.03
CA TYR A 57 9.15 -19.23 19.15
C TYR A 57 9.23 -20.22 17.98
N GLY A 58 9.34 -19.74 16.74
CA GLY A 58 9.53 -20.60 15.57
C GLY A 58 10.82 -21.41 15.64
N ALA A 59 11.89 -20.83 16.17
CA ALA A 59 13.15 -21.52 16.42
C ALA A 59 13.05 -22.56 17.55
N ALA A 60 12.31 -22.28 18.63
CA ALA A 60 12.13 -23.21 19.76
C ALA A 60 11.23 -24.42 19.42
N VAL A 61 10.29 -24.27 18.48
CA VAL A 61 9.43 -25.36 18.00
C VAL A 61 10.18 -26.31 17.05
N SER A 62 11.26 -25.85 16.42
CA SER A 62 12.22 -26.67 15.69
C SER A 62 13.16 -27.37 16.68
N ARG A 63 12.86 -28.62 17.05
CA ARG A 63 13.55 -29.37 18.12
C ARG A 63 15.02 -29.77 17.82
N ASP A 64 15.63 -29.31 16.73
CA ASP A 64 16.93 -29.80 16.24
C ASP A 64 17.97 -28.69 15.97
N LEU A 65 17.98 -27.62 16.77
CA LEU A 65 19.04 -26.61 16.63
C LEU A 65 20.27 -26.99 17.45
N ARG A 66 21.42 -27.09 16.79
CA ARG A 66 22.72 -27.24 17.44
C ARG A 66 23.04 -25.99 18.26
N ALA A 67 23.89 -26.13 19.27
CA ALA A 67 24.25 -25.02 20.17
C ALA A 67 24.78 -23.77 19.41
N GLU A 68 25.48 -23.98 18.30
CA GLU A 68 26.01 -22.94 17.42
C GLU A 68 24.91 -22.19 16.66
N GLU A 69 23.87 -22.89 16.21
CA GLU A 69 22.71 -22.30 15.50
C GLU A 69 21.82 -21.51 16.47
N LEU A 70 21.66 -22.02 17.70
CA LEU A 70 20.99 -21.32 18.79
C LEU A 70 21.75 -20.05 19.21
N ALA A 71 23.09 -20.11 19.24
CA ALA A 71 23.93 -18.93 19.47
C ALA A 71 23.72 -17.91 18.34
N LEU A 72 23.76 -18.33 17.08
CA LEU A 72 23.53 -17.46 15.92
C LEU A 72 22.17 -16.78 15.95
N LEU A 73 21.11 -17.50 16.34
CA LEU A 73 19.76 -16.94 16.50
C LEU A 73 19.68 -15.93 17.65
N ARG A 74 20.36 -16.18 18.76
CA ARG A 74 20.49 -15.21 19.87
C ARG A 74 21.23 -13.95 19.41
N HIS A 75 22.27 -14.09 18.60
CA HIS A 75 23.01 -12.95 18.04
C HIS A 75 22.18 -12.18 17.00
N ALA A 76 21.42 -12.86 16.14
CA ALA A 76 20.52 -12.23 15.17
C ALA A 76 19.37 -11.48 15.87
N ALA A 77 18.78 -12.05 16.92
CA ALA A 77 17.75 -11.38 17.74
C ALA A 77 18.30 -10.12 18.43
N LYS A 78 19.54 -10.17 18.93
CA LYS A 78 20.26 -9.00 19.48
C LYS A 78 20.51 -7.93 18.40
N ALA A 79 20.89 -8.30 17.18
CA ALA A 79 21.11 -7.38 16.07
C ALA A 79 19.80 -6.73 15.59
N SER A 80 18.71 -7.49 15.46
CA SER A 80 17.39 -6.95 15.12
C SER A 80 16.88 -5.97 16.18
N ALA A 81 17.10 -6.24 17.46
CA ALA A 81 16.77 -5.31 18.54
C ALA A 81 17.50 -3.95 18.44
N VAL A 82 18.63 -3.88 17.72
CA VAL A 82 19.37 -2.63 17.47
C VAL A 82 18.75 -1.82 16.34
N VAL A 83 18.20 -2.48 15.30
CA VAL A 83 17.44 -1.82 14.22
C VAL A 83 16.21 -1.09 14.78
N PHE A 84 15.58 -1.64 15.82
CA PHE A 84 14.38 -1.07 16.45
C PHE A 84 14.66 -0.22 17.70
N ALA A 85 15.89 -0.21 18.24
CA ALA A 85 16.27 0.62 19.40
C ALA A 85 17.72 1.17 19.28
N PRO A 86 17.97 2.12 18.37
CA PRO A 86 19.32 2.58 17.99
C PRO A 86 20.14 3.20 19.14
N GLN A 87 19.51 3.69 20.21
CA GLN A 87 20.22 4.14 21.42
C GLN A 87 21.08 3.05 22.10
N LYS A 88 20.88 1.76 21.77
CA LYS A 88 21.67 0.64 22.32
C LYS A 88 22.87 0.25 21.45
N LEU A 89 23.08 0.92 20.32
CA LEU A 89 24.12 0.63 19.32
C LEU A 89 25.54 0.60 19.92
N HIS A 90 25.85 1.52 20.84
CA HIS A 90 27.16 1.62 21.49
C HIS A 90 27.53 0.37 22.31
N ARG A 91 26.53 -0.39 22.83
CA ARG A 91 26.78 -1.59 23.63
C ARG A 91 27.09 -2.82 22.78
N LEU A 92 26.58 -2.89 21.55
CA LEU A 92 26.86 -4.00 20.63
C LEU A 92 28.20 -3.81 19.90
N VAL A 93 28.58 -2.57 19.60
CA VAL A 93 29.88 -2.26 18.99
C VAL A 93 31.04 -2.52 19.95
N ALA A 94 30.78 -2.49 21.26
CA ALA A 94 31.76 -2.82 22.30
C ALA A 94 31.90 -4.32 22.58
N ASP A 95 31.10 -5.18 21.93
CA ASP A 95 31.17 -6.64 22.11
C ASP A 95 32.31 -7.23 21.26
N PRO A 96 33.41 -7.71 21.88
CA PRO A 96 34.61 -8.16 21.17
C PRO A 96 34.35 -9.35 20.24
N GLU A 97 33.35 -10.18 20.53
CA GLU A 97 33.02 -11.39 19.76
C GLU A 97 32.26 -11.05 18.46
N LEU A 98 31.53 -9.92 18.44
CA LEU A 98 30.75 -9.47 17.28
C LEU A 98 31.56 -8.56 16.34
N HIS A 99 32.61 -7.93 16.85
CA HIS A 99 33.32 -6.82 16.21
C HIS A 99 33.93 -7.14 14.83
N PRO A 100 34.56 -8.30 14.55
CA PRO A 100 35.20 -8.55 13.25
C PRO A 100 34.21 -8.79 12.10
N HIS A 101 33.08 -9.44 12.38
CA HIS A 101 32.13 -9.90 11.34
C HIS A 101 30.95 -8.96 11.13
N PHE A 102 30.56 -8.18 12.14
CA PHE A 102 29.39 -7.31 12.07
C PHE A 102 29.74 -5.83 11.89
N ALA A 103 30.97 -5.40 12.12
CA ALA A 103 31.33 -3.98 11.99
C ALA A 103 31.01 -3.38 10.61
N PRO A 104 31.21 -4.07 9.46
CA PRO A 104 30.82 -3.52 8.15
C PRO A 104 29.30 -3.40 7.97
N VAL A 105 28.54 -4.43 8.40
CA VAL A 105 27.07 -4.45 8.33
C VAL A 105 26.45 -3.39 9.23
N MET A 106 27.00 -3.21 10.44
CA MET A 106 26.53 -2.21 11.39
C MET A 106 26.86 -0.78 10.95
N ARG A 107 28.00 -0.57 10.27
CA ARG A 107 28.32 0.72 9.63
C ARG A 107 27.37 1.03 8.47
N LEU A 108 27.03 0.04 7.65
CA LEU A 108 26.07 0.19 6.56
C LEU A 108 24.66 0.49 7.10
N ALA A 109 24.18 -0.25 8.10
CA ALA A 109 22.90 -0.03 8.76
C ALA A 109 22.83 1.36 9.42
N SER A 110 23.94 1.81 10.03
CA SER A 110 24.03 3.15 10.63
C SER A 110 24.00 4.25 9.56
N ALA A 111 24.70 4.09 8.43
CA ALA A 111 24.65 5.03 7.32
C ALA A 111 23.24 5.16 6.70
N VAL A 112 22.52 4.04 6.53
CA VAL A 112 21.12 4.02 6.06
C VAL A 112 20.19 4.71 7.05
N HIS A 113 20.37 4.47 8.35
CA HIS A 113 19.58 5.12 9.40
C HIS A 113 19.76 6.65 9.43
N ILE A 114 20.99 7.13 9.31
CA ILE A 114 21.30 8.57 9.24
C ILE A 114 20.65 9.18 7.99
N TRP A 115 20.65 8.48 6.85
CA TRP A 115 20.01 8.94 5.62
C TRP A 115 18.48 9.00 5.71
N MET A 116 17.83 7.99 6.28
CA MET A 116 16.37 7.98 6.45
C MET A 116 15.86 9.12 7.35
N ARG A 117 16.71 9.65 8.24
CA ARG A 117 16.38 10.82 9.07
C ARG A 117 16.59 12.17 8.38
N GLY A 118 17.21 12.17 7.19
CA GLY A 118 17.62 13.40 6.51
C GLY A 118 18.86 14.07 7.14
N ASP A 119 19.57 13.36 8.03
CA ASP A 119 20.70 13.90 8.79
C ASP A 119 22.03 13.90 7.98
N THR A 120 21.99 13.47 6.71
CA THR A 120 23.14 13.42 5.81
C THR A 120 22.75 13.84 4.40
N SER A 121 23.67 14.52 3.71
CA SER A 121 23.51 14.82 2.28
C SER A 121 23.57 13.53 1.45
N PRO A 122 22.87 13.48 0.29
CA PRO A 122 22.93 12.34 -0.62
C PRO A 122 24.35 11.97 -1.06
N ALA A 123 25.21 12.96 -1.30
CA ALA A 123 26.61 12.75 -1.69
C ALA A 123 27.42 12.03 -0.59
N ARG A 124 27.18 12.40 0.68
CA ARG A 124 27.86 11.78 1.83
C ARG A 124 27.32 10.37 2.11
N PHE A 125 26.02 10.15 1.92
CA PHE A 125 25.44 8.81 2.00
C PHE A 125 26.02 7.89 0.92
N ASN A 126 26.04 8.33 -0.34
CA ASN A 126 26.59 7.54 -1.45
C ASN A 126 28.06 7.17 -1.22
N SER A 127 28.88 8.12 -0.78
CA SER A 127 30.29 7.85 -0.46
C SER A 127 30.45 6.81 0.66
N LEU A 128 29.68 6.91 1.76
CA LEU A 128 29.71 5.94 2.85
C LEU A 128 29.18 4.56 2.42
N PHE A 129 28.10 4.56 1.63
CA PHE A 129 27.50 3.35 1.10
C PHE A 129 28.48 2.62 0.17
N GLU A 130 29.10 3.33 -0.78
CA GLU A 130 30.09 2.78 -1.70
C GLU A 130 31.34 2.27 -0.96
N GLN A 131 31.86 3.02 0.01
CA GLN A 131 33.03 2.63 0.80
C GLN A 131 32.79 1.34 1.60
N HIS A 132 31.58 1.17 2.15
CA HIS A 132 31.24 -0.01 2.95
C HIS A 132 30.71 -1.18 2.11
N ALA A 133 30.01 -0.92 1.00
CA ALA A 133 29.58 -1.95 0.06
C ALA A 133 30.80 -2.60 -0.62
N ALA A 134 31.79 -1.82 -1.05
CA ALA A 134 32.99 -2.33 -1.71
C ALA A 134 33.85 -3.25 -0.81
N THR A 135 33.79 -3.06 0.52
CA THR A 135 34.49 -3.92 1.50
C THR A 135 33.70 -5.19 1.86
N LEU A 136 32.38 -5.20 1.65
CA LEU A 136 31.50 -6.34 1.91
C LEU A 136 31.50 -7.39 0.78
N ILE A 137 31.76 -6.96 -0.46
CA ILE A 137 31.59 -7.79 -1.67
C ILE A 137 32.65 -8.91 -1.81
N PRO A 138 33.96 -8.69 -1.57
CA PRO A 138 34.97 -9.73 -1.81
C PRO A 138 35.10 -10.79 -0.70
N ALA A 139 34.60 -10.55 0.52
CA ALA A 139 34.84 -11.40 1.70
C ALA A 139 33.76 -12.48 1.95
N ALA A 140 32.75 -12.63 1.08
CA ALA A 140 31.53 -13.35 1.40
C ALA A 140 31.03 -14.27 0.27
N THR A 141 31.41 -15.55 0.30
CA THR A 141 30.99 -16.51 -0.76
C THR A 141 30.51 -17.90 -0.31
N SER A 142 30.18 -18.15 0.96
CA SER A 142 29.60 -19.46 1.31
C SER A 142 28.53 -19.42 2.40
N HIS A 143 28.78 -18.77 3.54
CA HIS A 143 27.84 -18.80 4.68
C HIS A 143 26.74 -17.73 4.67
N TYR A 144 26.73 -16.82 3.69
CA TYR A 144 25.84 -15.65 3.72
C TYR A 144 24.49 -15.83 3.06
N LEU A 145 24.23 -16.89 2.27
CA LEU A 145 22.91 -17.06 1.64
C LEU A 145 21.78 -17.15 2.68
N SER A 146 22.02 -17.81 3.82
CA SER A 146 21.06 -17.95 4.92
C SER A 146 20.97 -16.69 5.79
N ILE A 147 22.09 -16.07 6.17
CA ILE A 147 22.10 -14.84 7.00
C ILE A 147 21.56 -13.64 6.22
N SER A 148 21.93 -13.54 4.95
CA SER A 148 21.40 -12.52 4.06
C SER A 148 19.92 -12.78 3.81
N ALA A 149 19.45 -14.03 3.64
CA ALA A 149 18.01 -14.31 3.52
C ALA A 149 17.22 -13.86 4.76
N MET A 150 17.77 -14.09 5.96
CA MET A 150 17.16 -13.66 7.23
C MET A 150 17.21 -12.15 7.45
N ALA A 151 18.34 -11.50 7.19
CA ALA A 151 18.48 -10.04 7.26
C ALA A 151 17.60 -9.35 6.19
N ARG A 152 17.37 -10.00 5.04
CA ARG A 152 16.51 -9.52 3.94
C ARG A 152 15.03 -9.65 4.25
N ALA A 153 14.59 -10.73 4.89
CA ALA A 153 13.22 -10.82 5.44
C ALA A 153 12.92 -9.69 6.44
N ALA A 154 13.96 -9.21 7.15
CA ALA A 154 13.88 -8.06 8.05
C ALA A 154 14.11 -6.70 7.37
N THR A 155 14.60 -6.66 6.12
CA THR A 155 14.90 -5.41 5.41
C THR A 155 13.62 -4.85 4.80
N PRO A 156 13.23 -3.59 5.09
CA PRO A 156 12.06 -2.98 4.48
C PRO A 156 12.15 -3.01 2.97
N TRP A 157 11.05 -3.38 2.30
CA TRP A 157 11.01 -3.50 0.84
C TRP A 157 11.48 -2.23 0.09
N PRO A 158 11.34 -0.97 0.59
CA PRO A 158 11.87 0.19 -0.12
C PRO A 158 13.40 0.18 -0.24
N LEU A 159 14.11 -0.37 0.76
CA LEU A 159 15.56 -0.51 0.69
C LEU A 159 15.96 -1.63 -0.28
N GLN A 160 15.22 -2.74 -0.26
CA GLN A 160 15.40 -3.80 -1.26
C GLN A 160 15.20 -3.27 -2.68
N TYR A 161 14.20 -2.41 -2.88
CA TYR A 161 13.96 -1.75 -4.16
C TYR A 161 15.14 -0.89 -4.60
N ALA A 162 15.64 -0.01 -3.73
CA ALA A 162 16.79 0.85 -4.05
C ALA A 162 18.02 0.02 -4.48
N LEU A 163 18.33 -1.06 -3.74
CA LEU A 163 19.42 -1.98 -4.07
C LEU A 163 19.22 -2.67 -5.42
N ALA A 164 18.01 -3.17 -5.66
CA ALA A 164 17.66 -3.83 -6.92
C ALA A 164 17.79 -2.87 -8.12
N MET A 165 17.32 -1.62 -7.99
CA MET A 165 17.44 -0.64 -9.06
C MET A 165 18.91 -0.25 -9.32
N HIS A 166 19.72 -0.14 -8.27
CA HIS A 166 21.16 0.10 -8.39
C HIS A 166 21.85 -1.05 -9.14
N ALA A 167 21.56 -2.30 -8.77
CA ALA A 167 22.06 -3.49 -9.45
C ALA A 167 21.63 -3.52 -10.94
N LEU A 168 20.37 -3.18 -11.22
CA LEU A 168 19.82 -3.13 -12.57
C LEU A 168 20.59 -2.13 -13.45
N ARG A 169 20.79 -0.91 -12.96
CA ARG A 169 21.52 0.15 -13.69
C ARG A 169 22.97 -0.24 -13.99
N ARG A 170 23.61 -1.00 -13.09
CA ARG A 170 25.00 -1.46 -13.25
C ARG A 170 25.15 -2.76 -14.04
N GLY A 171 24.04 -3.45 -14.35
CA GLY A 171 24.07 -4.77 -14.96
C GLY A 171 24.64 -5.85 -14.04
N ASP A 172 24.51 -5.70 -12.72
CA ASP A 172 25.01 -6.66 -11.74
C ASP A 172 24.04 -7.84 -11.60
N THR A 173 24.24 -8.88 -12.42
CA THR A 173 23.35 -10.05 -12.45
C THR A 173 23.36 -10.83 -11.14
N ALA A 174 24.50 -10.87 -10.44
CA ALA A 174 24.62 -11.61 -9.17
C ALA A 174 23.73 -11.00 -8.09
N LEU A 175 23.61 -9.67 -8.05
CA LEU A 175 22.64 -8.99 -7.18
C LEU A 175 21.20 -9.17 -7.66
N LEU A 176 20.95 -9.13 -8.97
CA LEU A 176 19.58 -9.24 -9.51
C LEU A 176 18.96 -10.63 -9.33
N ASP A 177 19.78 -11.69 -9.26
CA ASP A 177 19.32 -13.07 -9.04
C ASP A 177 19.03 -13.39 -7.55
N LEU A 178 19.11 -12.38 -6.67
CA LEU A 178 18.72 -12.52 -5.28
C LEU A 178 17.20 -12.68 -5.12
N PRO A 179 16.72 -13.41 -4.09
CA PRO A 179 15.30 -13.51 -3.78
C PRO A 179 14.81 -12.18 -3.18
N TRP A 180 14.15 -11.36 -3.99
CA TRP A 180 13.60 -10.07 -3.55
C TRP A 180 12.19 -10.21 -2.98
N HIS A 181 11.76 -9.19 -2.21
CA HIS A 181 10.34 -9.00 -1.93
C HIS A 181 9.54 -9.05 -3.25
N PRO A 182 8.35 -9.68 -3.32
CA PRO A 182 7.64 -9.92 -4.59
C PRO A 182 7.46 -8.67 -5.47
N LEU A 183 7.11 -7.53 -4.87
CA LEU A 183 7.03 -6.24 -5.60
C LEU A 183 8.37 -5.81 -6.22
N VAL A 184 9.47 -6.03 -5.51
CA VAL A 184 10.83 -5.70 -5.97
C VAL A 184 11.26 -6.68 -7.06
N GLN A 185 10.96 -7.97 -6.89
CA GLN A 185 11.21 -8.98 -7.90
C GLN A 185 10.49 -8.63 -9.21
N ALA A 186 9.20 -8.29 -9.15
CA ALA A 186 8.45 -7.91 -10.34
C ALA A 186 9.03 -6.67 -11.03
N ALA A 187 9.63 -5.72 -10.30
CA ALA A 187 10.33 -4.59 -10.90
C ALA A 187 11.68 -4.97 -11.53
N VAL A 188 12.41 -5.90 -10.91
CA VAL A 188 13.62 -6.49 -11.50
C VAL A 188 13.28 -7.22 -12.79
N ASP A 189 12.25 -8.07 -12.76
CA ASP A 189 11.78 -8.83 -13.91
C ASP A 189 11.31 -7.90 -15.03
N LEU A 190 10.63 -6.80 -14.68
CA LEU A 190 10.24 -5.76 -15.63
C LEU A 190 11.47 -5.07 -16.25
N GLY A 191 12.47 -4.71 -15.45
CA GLY A 191 13.70 -4.09 -15.94
C GLY A 191 14.58 -5.03 -16.78
N ARG A 192 14.49 -6.35 -16.56
CA ARG A 192 15.18 -7.39 -17.32
C ARG A 192 14.36 -7.93 -18.49
N ALA A 193 13.12 -7.47 -18.67
CA ALA A 193 12.21 -8.04 -19.64
C ALA A 193 12.73 -7.84 -21.06
N GLY A 194 13.37 -8.86 -21.62
CA GLY A 194 13.83 -8.85 -23.02
C GLY A 194 12.71 -9.02 -24.05
N SER A 195 11.44 -9.13 -23.62
CA SER A 195 10.28 -9.27 -24.50
C SER A 195 9.00 -8.68 -23.89
N ALA A 196 8.01 -8.37 -24.74
CA ALA A 196 6.67 -7.96 -24.28
C ALA A 196 6.01 -9.00 -23.37
N ALA A 197 6.16 -10.29 -23.68
CA ALA A 197 5.52 -11.35 -22.92
C ALA A 197 6.08 -11.39 -21.49
N ALA A 198 7.40 -11.25 -21.33
CA ALA A 198 8.05 -11.17 -20.02
C ALA A 198 7.63 -9.91 -19.25
N ALA A 199 7.61 -8.74 -19.91
CA ALA A 199 7.17 -7.48 -19.28
C ALA A 199 5.71 -7.58 -18.81
N ARG A 200 4.84 -8.19 -19.62
CA ARG A 200 3.44 -8.44 -19.27
C ARG A 200 3.32 -9.36 -18.06
N ALA A 201 4.03 -10.47 -18.04
CA ALA A 201 4.01 -11.41 -16.92
C ALA A 201 4.47 -10.76 -15.61
N ALA A 202 5.55 -9.96 -15.68
CA ALA A 202 6.05 -9.20 -14.53
C ALA A 202 5.01 -8.21 -14.00
N LEU A 203 4.34 -7.46 -14.89
CA LEU A 203 3.28 -6.52 -14.51
C LEU A 203 2.04 -7.23 -13.94
N GLU A 204 1.61 -8.35 -14.53
CA GLU A 204 0.50 -9.13 -14.02
C GLU A 204 0.79 -9.68 -12.62
N SER A 205 2.03 -10.13 -12.37
CA SER A 205 2.47 -10.54 -11.02
C SER A 205 2.47 -9.37 -10.05
N PHE A 206 3.03 -8.23 -10.47
CA PHE A 206 3.07 -7.00 -9.66
C PHE A 206 1.65 -6.58 -9.24
N GLU A 207 0.71 -6.56 -10.18
CA GLU A 207 -0.71 -6.25 -9.91
C GLU A 207 -1.34 -7.25 -8.94
N ALA A 208 -1.07 -8.54 -9.09
CA ALA A 208 -1.58 -9.56 -8.19
C ALA A 208 -1.10 -9.34 -6.74
N ASP A 209 0.18 -9.03 -6.58
CA ASP A 209 0.78 -8.76 -5.26
C ASP A 209 0.22 -7.49 -4.62
N ILE A 210 0.03 -6.42 -5.39
CA ILE A 210 -0.62 -5.19 -4.90
C ILE A 210 -2.05 -5.49 -4.44
N CYS A 211 -2.82 -6.26 -5.22
CA CYS A 211 -4.17 -6.67 -4.80
C CYS A 211 -4.13 -7.42 -3.48
N ALA A 212 -3.26 -8.43 -3.37
CA ALA A 212 -3.13 -9.25 -2.18
C ALA A 212 -2.81 -8.40 -0.95
N GLN A 213 -1.82 -7.50 -1.06
CA GLN A 213 -1.46 -6.58 0.02
C GLN A 213 -2.59 -5.60 0.36
N ALA A 214 -3.29 -5.07 -0.65
CA ALA A 214 -4.42 -4.17 -0.45
C ALA A 214 -5.58 -4.84 0.29
N TYR A 215 -5.73 -6.16 0.14
CA TYR A 215 -6.81 -6.92 0.75
C TYR A 215 -6.55 -7.29 2.20
N VAL A 216 -5.28 -7.39 2.61
CA VAL A 216 -4.90 -7.75 3.98
C VAL A 216 -4.54 -6.55 4.85
N SER A 217 -4.01 -5.47 4.26
CA SER A 217 -3.57 -4.29 5.02
C SER A 217 -4.73 -3.37 5.40
N THR A 218 -4.76 -2.83 6.62
CA THR A 218 -5.67 -1.73 6.99
C THR A 218 -5.09 -0.36 6.64
N ALA A 219 -3.77 -0.22 6.59
CA ALA A 219 -3.07 1.01 6.26
C ALA A 219 -3.03 1.25 4.74
N PRO A 220 -3.18 2.51 4.25
CA PRO A 220 -3.01 2.84 2.84
C PRO A 220 -1.73 2.24 2.28
N LEU A 221 -1.83 1.63 1.09
CA LEU A 221 -0.65 1.17 0.37
C LEU A 221 0.07 2.39 -0.16
N ASP A 222 1.36 2.47 0.13
CA ASP A 222 2.24 3.54 -0.33
C ASP A 222 3.34 2.93 -1.19
N LEU A 223 3.15 3.01 -2.51
CA LEU A 223 4.14 2.57 -3.49
C LEU A 223 4.91 3.74 -4.10
N ARG A 224 5.13 4.85 -3.37
CA ARG A 224 5.88 6.01 -3.89
C ARG A 224 7.29 5.68 -4.42
N PRO A 225 8.01 4.68 -3.87
CA PRO A 225 9.24 4.21 -4.50
C PRO A 225 9.03 3.65 -5.93
N PHE A 226 7.92 2.93 -6.17
CA PHE A 226 7.65 2.29 -7.47
C PHE A 226 6.87 3.16 -8.44
N LEU A 227 5.96 3.99 -7.94
CA LEU A 227 5.05 4.81 -8.74
C LEU A 227 5.31 6.28 -8.46
N PRO A 228 5.34 7.15 -9.50
CA PRO A 228 5.49 8.58 -9.30
C PRO A 228 4.52 9.11 -8.25
N ALA A 229 5.06 9.79 -7.24
CA ALA A 229 4.24 10.46 -6.24
C ALA A 229 3.45 11.62 -6.88
N CYS A 230 2.24 11.87 -6.40
CA CYS A 230 1.57 13.13 -6.70
C CYS A 230 2.09 14.21 -5.75
N THR A 231 2.65 15.30 -6.27
CA THR A 231 3.13 16.40 -5.42
C THR A 231 2.08 17.48 -5.15
N ALA A 232 0.89 17.35 -5.74
CA ALA A 232 -0.25 18.13 -5.30
C ALA A 232 -0.49 17.76 -3.83
N GLN A 233 -0.58 18.74 -2.93
CA GLN A 233 -0.76 18.54 -1.49
C GLN A 233 -2.15 17.97 -1.13
N ASN A 234 -2.69 17.08 -1.95
CA ASN A 234 -3.99 16.46 -1.79
C ASN A 234 -3.83 15.04 -1.27
N VAL A 235 -4.22 14.84 -0.01
CA VAL A 235 -4.23 13.53 0.67
C VAL A 235 -5.04 12.44 -0.05
N ARG A 236 -5.87 12.79 -1.05
CA ARG A 236 -6.68 11.82 -1.81
C ARG A 236 -5.95 11.16 -2.98
N VAL A 237 -4.81 11.70 -3.40
CA VAL A 237 -4.03 11.24 -4.56
C VAL A 237 -2.60 11.06 -4.10
N ILE A 238 -2.20 9.82 -3.78
CA ILE A 238 -0.85 9.50 -3.31
C ILE A 238 0.08 9.30 -4.50
N HIS A 239 -0.42 8.61 -5.52
CA HIS A 239 0.31 8.31 -6.75
C HIS A 239 -0.22 9.15 -7.91
N CYS A 240 0.67 9.62 -8.78
CA CYS A 240 0.29 10.35 -9.98
C CYS A 240 -0.61 9.49 -10.87
N GLU A 241 -1.78 10.01 -11.19
CA GLU A 241 -2.74 9.43 -12.13
C GLU A 241 -3.09 10.40 -13.27
N GLY A 242 -2.24 11.42 -13.44
CA GLY A 242 -2.38 12.43 -14.48
C GLY A 242 -2.35 11.79 -15.86
N ARG A 243 -3.07 12.36 -16.80
CA ARG A 243 -3.04 11.96 -18.21
C ARG A 243 -2.65 13.14 -19.06
N PRO A 244 -1.89 12.97 -20.15
CA PRO A 244 -1.64 14.07 -21.08
C PRO A 244 -2.97 14.69 -21.52
N TRP A 245 -3.10 16.02 -21.46
CA TRP A 245 -4.34 16.70 -21.85
C TRP A 245 -4.12 17.85 -22.83
N LYS A 246 -3.22 18.78 -22.51
CA LYS A 246 -2.82 19.91 -23.36
C LYS A 246 -1.30 20.09 -23.25
N ASP A 247 -0.73 21.01 -24.01
CA ASP A 247 0.70 21.33 -23.94
C ASP A 247 1.11 21.64 -22.50
N ASN A 248 2.04 20.85 -21.97
CA ASN A 248 2.55 20.95 -20.59
C ASN A 248 1.51 20.81 -19.47
N ILE A 249 0.32 20.27 -19.77
CA ILE A 249 -0.77 20.08 -18.81
C ILE A 249 -1.24 18.62 -18.81
N ALA A 250 -1.27 18.03 -17.62
CA ALA A 250 -1.96 16.78 -17.36
C ALA A 250 -3.40 17.05 -16.87
N PHE A 251 -4.32 16.12 -17.11
CA PHE A 251 -5.61 16.07 -16.44
C PHE A 251 -5.58 14.98 -15.37
N CYS A 252 -5.95 15.30 -14.13
CA CYS A 252 -6.08 14.33 -13.06
C CYS A 252 -7.56 13.93 -12.88
N PRO A 253 -7.95 12.66 -13.16
CA PRO A 253 -9.34 12.22 -13.03
C PRO A 253 -9.92 12.37 -11.63
N THR A 254 -9.17 12.05 -10.59
CA THR A 254 -9.63 12.16 -9.19
C THR A 254 -9.85 13.61 -8.77
N LEU A 255 -8.96 14.52 -9.20
CA LEU A 255 -9.11 15.95 -8.93
C LEU A 255 -10.14 16.62 -9.84
N GLY A 256 -10.47 15.99 -10.97
CA GLY A 256 -11.41 16.54 -11.95
C GLY A 256 -10.89 17.81 -12.64
N GLY A 257 -9.57 17.99 -12.72
CA GLY A 257 -8.96 19.24 -13.17
C GLY A 257 -7.54 19.09 -13.72
N PRO A 258 -6.99 20.19 -14.28
CA PRO A 258 -5.63 20.23 -14.78
C PRO A 258 -4.59 20.18 -13.67
N CYS A 259 -3.43 19.61 -13.98
CA CYS A 259 -2.19 19.58 -13.21
C CYS A 259 -1.04 19.99 -14.12
N THR A 260 -0.09 20.79 -13.65
CA THR A 260 1.14 21.08 -14.40
C THR A 260 2.03 19.83 -14.51
N LEU A 261 2.71 19.64 -15.65
CA LEU A 261 3.70 18.58 -15.82
C LEU A 261 5.00 18.90 -15.06
N ALA A 262 5.71 17.86 -14.62
CA ALA A 262 7.09 17.96 -14.13
C ALA A 262 8.04 18.48 -15.23
N PRO A 263 9.15 19.19 -14.90
CA PRO A 263 9.79 19.32 -13.59
C PRO A 263 9.15 20.33 -12.63
N ASN A 264 8.31 21.24 -13.15
CA ASN A 264 7.71 22.35 -12.38
C ASN A 264 6.26 22.08 -11.93
N GLY A 265 5.83 20.82 -11.92
CA GLY A 265 4.44 20.46 -11.67
C GLY A 265 4.26 19.07 -11.07
N PRO A 266 3.06 18.77 -10.53
CA PRO A 266 2.81 17.55 -9.76
C PRO A 266 2.59 16.29 -10.57
N ALA A 267 2.44 16.41 -11.89
CA ALA A 267 2.25 15.27 -12.76
C ALA A 267 3.57 14.86 -13.42
N ARG A 268 4.11 13.72 -13.01
CA ARG A 268 5.24 13.08 -13.68
C ARG A 268 4.71 11.99 -14.60
N LEU A 269 4.73 12.29 -15.91
CA LEU A 269 4.22 11.39 -16.94
C LEU A 269 5.35 10.74 -17.74
N SER A 270 6.50 11.39 -17.88
CA SER A 270 7.65 10.87 -18.63
C SER A 270 8.73 10.31 -17.72
N ALA A 271 9.51 9.37 -18.25
CA ALA A 271 10.70 8.86 -17.58
C ALA A 271 11.78 9.96 -17.47
N ASP A 272 12.53 9.94 -16.38
CA ASP A 272 13.70 10.77 -16.14
C ASP A 272 14.90 9.89 -15.77
N ARG A 273 15.65 9.48 -16.80
CA ARG A 273 16.87 8.66 -16.65
C ARG A 273 18.05 9.40 -16.03
N SER A 274 17.96 10.71 -15.85
CA SER A 274 18.99 11.47 -15.14
C SER A 274 18.97 11.24 -13.63
N LEU A 275 17.85 10.72 -13.10
CA LEU A 275 17.73 10.40 -11.68
C LEU A 275 18.70 9.30 -11.23
N PRO A 276 19.12 9.33 -9.95
CA PRO A 276 19.75 8.18 -9.30
C PRO A 276 18.86 6.93 -9.41
N ALA A 277 19.46 5.75 -9.54
CA ALA A 277 18.71 4.50 -9.74
C ALA A 277 17.73 4.21 -8.61
N GLU A 278 18.10 4.59 -7.39
CA GLU A 278 17.32 4.43 -6.17
C GLU A 278 16.03 5.26 -6.18
N ARG A 279 15.92 6.22 -7.12
CA ARG A 279 14.75 7.08 -7.35
C ARG A 279 14.02 6.75 -8.66
N TRP A 280 14.45 5.72 -9.38
CA TRP A 280 13.72 5.22 -10.53
C TRP A 280 12.37 4.68 -10.08
N SER A 281 11.35 4.95 -10.88
CA SER A 281 10.02 4.40 -10.76
C SER A 281 9.79 3.40 -11.91
N VAL A 282 8.58 2.84 -11.99
CA VAL A 282 8.15 2.03 -13.13
C VAL A 282 8.32 2.77 -14.47
N LEU A 283 8.24 4.11 -14.51
CA LEU A 283 8.52 4.86 -15.75
C LEU A 283 9.95 4.65 -16.24
N GLU A 284 10.93 4.81 -15.35
CA GLU A 284 12.35 4.65 -15.68
C GLU A 284 12.69 3.21 -15.98
N LEU A 285 12.07 2.26 -15.27
CA LEU A 285 12.23 0.83 -15.54
C LEU A 285 11.74 0.45 -16.93
N LEU A 286 10.55 0.92 -17.30
CA LEU A 286 9.98 0.69 -18.63
C LEU A 286 10.81 1.36 -19.72
N ASP A 287 11.32 2.56 -19.48
CA ASP A 287 12.20 3.25 -20.43
C ASP A 287 13.58 2.56 -20.55
N HIS A 288 14.11 2.04 -19.43
CA HIS A 288 15.37 1.31 -19.38
C HIS A 288 15.30 -0.04 -20.09
N ALA A 289 14.21 -0.79 -19.89
CA ALA A 289 13.96 -2.06 -20.56
C ALA A 289 13.80 -1.91 -22.09
N GLY A 290 13.66 -0.67 -22.57
CA GLY A 290 13.41 -0.35 -23.97
C GLY A 290 11.91 -0.28 -24.29
N PRO A 291 11.53 0.09 -25.52
CA PRO A 291 10.13 0.21 -25.88
C PRO A 291 9.44 -1.14 -25.64
N PRO A 292 8.45 -1.23 -24.72
CA PRO A 292 7.66 -2.43 -24.66
C PRO A 292 6.97 -2.54 -26.02
N PRO A 293 6.99 -3.71 -26.65
CA PRO A 293 6.19 -3.91 -27.84
C PRO A 293 4.78 -3.46 -27.49
N MET A 294 4.13 -2.64 -28.34
CA MET A 294 2.74 -2.21 -28.11
C MET A 294 1.77 -3.39 -27.83
N ALA A 295 2.24 -4.63 -28.05
CA ALA A 295 1.64 -5.90 -27.69
C ALA A 295 1.52 -6.23 -26.19
N VAL A 296 2.08 -5.45 -25.23
CA VAL A 296 1.89 -5.77 -23.80
C VAL A 296 0.41 -5.65 -23.39
N PHE A 297 -0.35 -4.71 -23.98
CA PHE A 297 -1.79 -4.55 -23.72
C PHE A 297 -2.61 -4.46 -25.02
N PRO A 298 -2.86 -5.60 -25.70
CA PRO A 298 -3.63 -5.64 -26.96
C PRO A 298 -5.11 -5.27 -26.77
N GLU A 299 -5.61 -5.29 -25.53
CA GLU A 299 -7.00 -4.93 -25.17
C GLU A 299 -7.26 -3.42 -25.23
N VAL A 300 -6.22 -2.62 -25.40
CA VAL A 300 -6.35 -1.19 -25.65
C VAL A 300 -6.86 -1.01 -27.08
N ARG A 301 -8.18 -0.83 -27.20
CA ARG A 301 -8.87 -0.66 -28.49
C ARG A 301 -8.09 0.30 -29.41
N PRO A 302 -7.80 -0.08 -30.66
CA PRO A 302 -7.28 0.85 -31.67
C PRO A 302 -8.18 2.09 -31.74
N GLY A 303 -7.57 3.29 -31.70
CA GLY A 303 -8.30 4.56 -31.75
C GLY A 303 -8.53 5.26 -30.41
N THR A 304 -8.17 4.63 -29.28
CA THR A 304 -8.24 5.29 -27.95
C THR A 304 -7.06 6.23 -27.66
N GLY A 305 -6.09 6.34 -28.58
CA GLY A 305 -4.86 7.15 -28.40
C GLY A 305 -3.86 6.57 -27.40
N LEU A 306 -4.23 5.48 -26.74
CA LEU A 306 -3.46 4.89 -25.65
C LEU A 306 -2.30 4.05 -26.22
N ARG A 307 -1.13 4.68 -26.42
CA ARG A 307 0.02 4.06 -27.13
C ARG A 307 1.33 4.08 -26.32
N LYS A 308 1.30 4.45 -25.03
CA LYS A 308 2.47 5.00 -24.32
C LYS A 308 2.67 4.43 -22.90
N ASN A 309 3.92 4.13 -22.54
CA ASN A 309 4.33 3.63 -21.21
C ASN A 309 3.84 4.51 -20.07
N GLU A 310 3.81 5.81 -20.35
CA GLU A 310 3.35 6.90 -19.49
C GLU A 310 1.92 6.67 -18.96
N GLU A 311 1.07 6.02 -19.75
CA GLU A 311 -0.30 5.74 -19.37
C GLU A 311 -0.44 4.50 -18.49
N LEU A 312 0.44 3.50 -18.65
CA LEU A 312 0.46 2.33 -17.78
C LEU A 312 0.73 2.77 -16.34
N THR A 313 1.79 3.54 -16.12
CA THR A 313 2.12 4.02 -14.78
C THR A 313 0.99 4.89 -14.19
N SER A 314 0.41 5.77 -15.01
CA SER A 314 -0.71 6.61 -14.58
C SER A 314 -1.97 5.79 -14.25
N ARG A 315 -2.21 4.69 -14.97
CA ARG A 315 -3.30 3.73 -14.68
C ARG A 315 -3.06 2.98 -13.39
N LEU A 316 -1.84 2.48 -13.16
CA LEU A 316 -1.46 1.81 -11.92
C LEU A 316 -1.59 2.77 -10.73
N GLY A 317 -1.13 4.01 -10.86
CA GLY A 317 -1.30 5.05 -9.85
C GLY A 317 -2.77 5.32 -9.53
N GLY A 318 -3.62 5.51 -10.55
CA GLY A 318 -5.05 5.73 -10.36
C GLY A 318 -5.78 4.53 -9.75
N TRP A 319 -5.40 3.32 -10.15
CA TRP A 319 -5.92 2.09 -9.59
C TRP A 319 -5.54 1.92 -8.11
N LEU A 320 -4.28 2.19 -7.74
CA LEU A 320 -3.82 2.11 -6.36
C LEU A 320 -4.47 3.16 -5.47
N ASN A 321 -4.57 4.41 -5.94
CA ASN A 321 -5.33 5.47 -5.26
C ASN A 321 -6.77 5.02 -5.01
N ARG A 322 -7.43 4.41 -6.02
CA ARG A 322 -8.78 3.88 -5.87
C ARG A 322 -8.85 2.74 -4.85
N LEU A 323 -7.94 1.76 -4.91
CA LEU A 323 -7.89 0.67 -3.94
C LEU A 323 -7.79 1.22 -2.52
N ASN A 324 -6.91 2.20 -2.28
CA ASN A 324 -6.81 2.89 -0.99
C ASN A 324 -8.13 3.54 -0.57
N ARG A 325 -8.89 4.15 -1.50
CA ARG A 325 -10.20 4.76 -1.21
C ARG A 325 -11.31 3.74 -0.90
N ILE A 326 -11.37 2.63 -1.65
CA ILE A 326 -12.47 1.64 -1.49
C ILE A 326 -12.16 0.55 -0.49
N ARG A 327 -10.92 0.41 -0.03
CA ARG A 327 -10.53 -0.67 0.87
C ARG A 327 -11.46 -0.86 2.07
N PRO A 328 -11.92 0.20 2.78
CA PRO A 328 -12.87 0.02 3.89
C PRO A 328 -14.20 -0.62 3.47
N LEU A 329 -14.55 -0.52 2.19
CA LEU A 329 -15.76 -1.10 1.59
C LEU A 329 -15.52 -2.50 1.02
N LEU A 330 -14.27 -2.98 0.95
CA LEU A 330 -13.92 -4.31 0.44
C LEU A 330 -14.09 -5.41 1.49
N LYS A 331 -14.85 -5.17 2.56
CA LYS A 331 -15.19 -6.18 3.56
C LYS A 331 -16.65 -6.58 3.41
N CYS A 332 -16.94 -7.87 3.58
CA CYS A 332 -18.30 -8.39 3.59
C CYS A 332 -19.12 -7.71 4.69
N SER A 333 -20.32 -7.27 4.35
CA SER A 333 -21.24 -6.59 5.27
C SER A 333 -22.04 -7.55 6.15
N HIS A 334 -21.98 -8.86 5.88
CA HIS A 334 -22.61 -9.88 6.70
C HIS A 334 -22.00 -9.92 8.10
N GLU A 335 -22.86 -9.92 9.12
CA GLU A 335 -22.45 -9.96 10.52
C GLU A 335 -21.60 -11.20 10.81
N GLY A 336 -20.47 -11.01 11.49
CA GLY A 336 -19.51 -12.10 11.79
C GLY A 336 -18.63 -12.55 10.62
N CYS A 337 -18.87 -12.13 9.38
CA CYS A 337 -18.05 -12.55 8.25
C CYS A 337 -16.74 -11.74 8.13
N GLY A 338 -16.83 -10.44 7.86
CA GLY A 338 -15.66 -9.54 7.75
C GLY A 338 -14.64 -9.90 6.66
N GLN A 339 -14.86 -10.96 5.86
CA GLN A 339 -13.93 -11.42 4.83
C GLN A 339 -13.73 -10.36 3.73
N THR A 340 -12.53 -10.33 3.14
CA THR A 340 -12.26 -9.44 2.00
C THR A 340 -13.02 -9.91 0.77
N LEU A 341 -13.72 -8.99 0.12
CA LEU A 341 -14.44 -9.26 -1.12
C LEU A 341 -13.45 -9.45 -2.28
N ILE A 342 -13.73 -10.45 -3.12
CA ILE A 342 -12.93 -10.80 -4.30
C ILE A 342 -13.55 -10.14 -5.54
N THR A 343 -12.73 -9.45 -6.33
CA THR A 343 -13.13 -8.86 -7.61
C THR A 343 -13.52 -9.92 -8.64
N LYS A 344 -14.63 -9.73 -9.35
CA LYS A 344 -14.90 -10.46 -10.60
C LYS A 344 -13.93 -9.95 -11.68
N LYS A 345 -12.98 -10.80 -12.08
CA LYS A 345 -11.87 -10.46 -13.00
C LYS A 345 -12.33 -9.77 -14.29
N GLY A 346 -13.52 -10.09 -14.81
CA GLY A 346 -14.09 -9.47 -16.02
C GLY A 346 -14.43 -7.98 -15.92
N TYR A 347 -14.49 -7.40 -14.71
CA TYR A 347 -14.86 -5.99 -14.50
C TYR A 347 -13.72 -5.11 -13.97
N ALA A 348 -12.59 -5.69 -13.59
CA ALA A 348 -11.55 -5.02 -12.80
C ALA A 348 -10.37 -4.49 -13.62
N ARG A 349 -10.26 -4.87 -14.90
CA ARG A 349 -9.05 -4.68 -15.70
C ARG A 349 -9.14 -3.41 -16.57
N PHE A 350 -8.31 -2.41 -16.21
CA PHE A 350 -7.78 -1.34 -17.09
C PHE A 350 -8.58 -0.09 -17.52
N LEU A 351 -9.20 0.68 -16.63
CA LEU A 351 -9.52 2.10 -16.89
C LEU A 351 -9.46 2.94 -15.62
N ALA A 352 -8.52 3.88 -15.48
CA ALA A 352 -8.43 4.77 -14.29
C ALA A 352 -9.69 5.62 -13.99
N SER A 353 -10.72 5.54 -14.83
CA SER A 353 -12.09 6.00 -14.59
C SER A 353 -13.05 4.81 -14.76
N TYR A 354 -12.97 3.82 -13.86
CA TYR A 354 -13.73 2.58 -13.98
C TYR A 354 -15.24 2.84 -13.88
N PRO A 355 -16.05 2.35 -14.85
CA PRO A 355 -17.50 2.50 -14.82
C PRO A 355 -18.13 1.70 -13.66
N VAL A 356 -17.72 0.44 -13.46
CA VAL A 356 -18.24 -0.45 -12.42
C VAL A 356 -17.22 -1.56 -12.09
N THR A 357 -16.93 -1.79 -10.82
CA THR A 357 -16.23 -3.02 -10.37
C THR A 357 -17.16 -3.85 -9.49
N ILE A 358 -17.26 -5.14 -9.78
CA ILE A 358 -18.14 -6.08 -9.08
C ILE A 358 -17.31 -6.98 -8.16
N PHE A 359 -17.75 -7.14 -6.93
CA PHE A 359 -17.10 -7.92 -5.89
C PHE A 359 -18.04 -8.96 -5.28
N ASN A 360 -17.47 -10.07 -4.83
CA ASN A 360 -18.19 -11.14 -4.14
C ASN A 360 -17.50 -11.47 -2.82
N CYS A 361 -18.28 -11.83 -1.80
CA CYS A 361 -17.72 -12.50 -0.64
C CYS A 361 -17.21 -13.90 -1.05
N PRO A 362 -16.02 -14.33 -0.58
CA PRO A 362 -15.55 -15.70 -0.82
C PRO A 362 -16.45 -16.75 -0.18
N GLU A 363 -17.08 -16.41 0.95
CA GLU A 363 -17.97 -17.31 1.67
C GLU A 363 -19.28 -17.52 0.90
N THR A 364 -19.59 -18.80 0.65
CA THR A 364 -20.75 -19.24 -0.12
C THR A 364 -21.96 -19.50 0.80
N GLY A 365 -22.45 -18.44 1.46
CA GLY A 365 -23.60 -18.53 2.38
C GLY A 365 -24.85 -17.78 1.91
N LYS A 366 -26.00 -18.06 2.54
CA LYS A 366 -27.16 -17.16 2.50
C LYS A 366 -26.81 -15.90 3.31
N GLY A 367 -27.13 -14.73 2.77
CA GLY A 367 -26.93 -13.45 3.47
C GLY A 367 -25.54 -12.82 3.33
N HIS A 368 -24.59 -13.48 2.65
CA HIS A 368 -23.31 -12.88 2.30
C HIS A 368 -23.43 -11.93 1.10
N ASP A 369 -22.53 -10.95 1.06
CA ASP A 369 -22.42 -9.99 -0.03
C ASP A 369 -22.15 -10.68 -1.37
N ARG A 370 -23.05 -10.50 -2.34
CA ARG A 370 -22.92 -10.98 -3.72
C ARG A 370 -23.13 -9.83 -4.69
N ASP A 371 -22.35 -9.81 -5.77
CA ASP A 371 -22.45 -8.81 -6.82
C ASP A 371 -22.42 -7.36 -6.29
N VAL A 372 -21.57 -7.11 -5.30
CA VAL A 372 -21.38 -5.77 -4.74
C VAL A 372 -20.73 -4.90 -5.81
N LYS A 373 -21.49 -3.94 -6.33
CA LYS A 373 -21.00 -2.97 -7.30
C LYS A 373 -20.45 -1.78 -6.56
N LEU A 374 -19.15 -1.50 -6.76
CA LEU A 374 -18.53 -0.26 -6.33
C LEU A 374 -18.23 0.59 -7.55
N THR A 375 -18.93 1.71 -7.69
CA THR A 375 -18.78 2.64 -8.83
C THR A 375 -18.33 4.02 -8.32
N HIS A 376 -18.15 4.98 -9.22
CA HIS A 376 -18.05 6.39 -8.87
C HIS A 376 -19.23 7.14 -9.48
N CYS A 377 -19.74 8.11 -8.72
CA CYS A 377 -20.64 9.09 -9.27
C CYS A 377 -19.88 10.05 -10.19
N TRP A 378 -20.27 10.15 -11.46
CA TRP A 378 -19.67 11.12 -12.39
C TRP A 378 -19.95 12.58 -11.99
N GLY A 379 -21.01 12.84 -11.23
CA GLY A 379 -21.39 14.19 -10.79
C GLY A 379 -20.59 14.71 -9.60
N CYS A 380 -20.42 13.89 -8.55
CA CYS A 380 -19.77 14.31 -7.30
C CYS A 380 -18.48 13.54 -6.97
N ASN A 381 -18.05 12.60 -7.81
CA ASN A 381 -16.91 11.69 -7.61
C ASN A 381 -17.00 10.81 -6.35
N GLY A 382 -18.15 10.80 -5.66
CA GLY A 382 -18.40 9.93 -4.51
C GLY A 382 -18.46 8.47 -4.91
N ILE A 383 -18.02 7.59 -4.01
CA ILE A 383 -18.14 6.14 -4.19
C ILE A 383 -19.60 5.75 -4.06
N ILE A 384 -20.12 5.00 -5.02
CA ILE A 384 -21.45 4.40 -4.91
C ILE A 384 -21.24 2.93 -4.56
N ASP A 385 -21.76 2.52 -3.41
CA ASP A 385 -21.75 1.16 -2.92
C ASP A 385 -23.16 0.58 -3.06
N SER A 386 -23.34 -0.45 -3.88
CA SER A 386 -24.66 -1.02 -4.17
C SER A 386 -25.38 -1.58 -2.96
N ARG A 387 -24.66 -1.90 -1.87
CA ARG A 387 -25.27 -2.33 -0.60
C ARG A 387 -26.06 -1.20 0.05
N LYS A 388 -25.55 0.03 -0.09
CA LYS A 388 -26.14 1.27 0.43
C LYS A 388 -27.09 1.92 -0.57
N SER A 389 -26.73 1.94 -1.85
CA SER A 389 -27.56 2.48 -2.93
C SER A 389 -28.05 1.36 -3.84
N ARG A 390 -29.21 0.79 -3.50
CA ARG A 390 -29.72 -0.41 -4.18
C ARG A 390 -30.43 -0.11 -5.49
N TYR A 391 -30.91 1.12 -5.65
CA TYR A 391 -31.69 1.52 -6.82
C TYR A 391 -30.78 1.87 -7.98
N GLN A 392 -31.11 1.32 -9.14
CA GLN A 392 -30.45 1.62 -10.39
C GLN A 392 -31.21 2.72 -11.12
N ASP A 393 -30.48 3.48 -11.93
CA ASP A 393 -31.06 4.36 -12.91
C ASP A 393 -31.91 3.50 -13.87
N GLY A 394 -33.18 3.86 -14.10
CA GLY A 394 -34.13 3.02 -14.85
C GLY A 394 -33.71 2.71 -16.29
N MET A 395 -32.72 3.44 -16.82
CA MET A 395 -32.18 3.27 -18.17
C MET A 395 -30.90 2.43 -18.21
N SER A 396 -30.30 2.09 -17.06
CA SER A 396 -28.96 1.50 -17.02
C SER A 396 -28.75 0.56 -15.84
N THR A 397 -27.59 -0.09 -15.79
CA THR A 397 -27.24 -0.95 -14.65
C THR A 397 -26.50 -0.20 -13.54
N TYR A 398 -26.40 1.13 -13.65
CA TYR A 398 -25.69 2.00 -12.70
C TYR A 398 -26.57 2.31 -11.49
N ASN A 399 -26.02 2.10 -10.29
CA ASN A 399 -26.65 2.52 -9.05
C ASN A 399 -26.68 4.06 -8.96
N VAL A 400 -27.78 4.61 -8.45
CA VAL A 400 -27.96 6.07 -8.30
C VAL A 400 -27.12 6.60 -7.13
N CYS A 401 -26.46 7.74 -7.28
CA CYS A 401 -25.64 8.30 -6.21
C CYS A 401 -26.50 8.79 -5.02
N LEU A 402 -26.21 8.31 -3.81
CA LEU A 402 -26.88 8.77 -2.57
C LEU A 402 -26.70 10.27 -2.30
N ASN A 403 -25.59 10.85 -2.73
CA ASN A 403 -25.27 12.26 -2.44
C ASN A 403 -25.95 13.24 -3.39
N CYS A 404 -26.04 12.91 -4.69
CA CYS A 404 -26.49 13.86 -5.71
C CYS A 404 -27.55 13.33 -6.68
N ALA A 405 -28.08 12.13 -6.42
CA ALA A 405 -29.07 11.45 -7.25
C ALA A 405 -28.70 11.29 -8.74
N ALA A 406 -27.41 11.36 -9.07
CA ALA A 406 -26.94 11.13 -10.43
C ALA A 406 -26.85 9.62 -10.73
N GLY A 407 -27.41 9.23 -11.89
CA GLY A 407 -27.34 7.89 -12.48
C GLY A 407 -26.24 7.79 -13.54
N GLU A 408 -26.55 7.20 -14.70
CA GLU A 408 -25.61 7.11 -15.82
C GLU A 408 -25.25 8.50 -16.37
N ARG A 409 -23.99 8.68 -16.80
CA ARG A 409 -23.56 9.93 -17.42
C ARG A 409 -24.30 10.11 -18.75
N ASN A 410 -24.86 11.28 -18.99
CA ASN A 410 -25.61 11.68 -20.21
C ASN A 410 -27.04 11.13 -20.35
N ALA A 411 -27.57 10.37 -19.39
CA ALA A 411 -28.95 9.90 -19.49
C ALA A 411 -30.01 10.98 -19.18
N ALA A 412 -29.60 12.18 -18.72
CA ALA A 412 -30.49 13.22 -18.19
C ALA A 412 -31.51 12.65 -17.17
N THR A 413 -31.06 11.73 -16.32
CA THR A 413 -31.88 10.99 -15.33
C THR A 413 -31.67 11.50 -13.91
N VAL A 414 -30.92 12.59 -13.72
CA VAL A 414 -30.61 13.09 -12.37
C VAL A 414 -31.90 13.46 -11.66
N GLY A 415 -32.17 12.80 -10.54
CA GLY A 415 -33.37 12.99 -9.74
C GLY A 415 -34.61 12.21 -10.20
N ASP A 416 -34.54 11.41 -11.27
CA ASP A 416 -35.69 10.55 -11.67
C ASP A 416 -36.02 9.49 -10.63
N THR A 417 -35.01 9.02 -9.91
CA THR A 417 -35.13 7.99 -8.88
C THR A 417 -34.46 8.47 -7.59
N CYS A 418 -35.19 8.43 -6.49
CA CYS A 418 -34.62 8.68 -5.17
C CYS A 418 -33.69 7.53 -4.76
N PRO A 419 -32.38 7.78 -4.50
CA PRO A 419 -31.42 6.71 -4.19
C PRO A 419 -31.68 6.04 -2.83
N HIS A 420 -32.55 6.61 -1.99
CA HIS A 420 -32.88 6.06 -0.67
C HIS A 420 -34.11 5.15 -0.65
N CYS A 421 -35.07 5.34 -1.56
CA CYS A 421 -36.34 4.60 -1.51
C CYS A 421 -36.88 4.14 -2.87
N GLY A 422 -36.17 4.43 -3.96
CA GLY A 422 -36.52 4.03 -5.32
C GLY A 422 -37.75 4.72 -5.89
N HIS A 423 -38.34 5.67 -5.16
CA HIS A 423 -39.52 6.38 -5.63
C HIS A 423 -39.15 7.36 -6.74
N GLY A 424 -40.16 7.67 -7.57
CA GLY A 424 -40.05 8.44 -8.81
C GLY A 424 -39.58 9.89 -8.64
N PRO A 425 -39.84 10.75 -9.63
CA PRO A 425 -39.05 11.95 -9.85
C PRO A 425 -39.09 12.86 -8.63
N MET A 426 -37.88 13.13 -8.12
CA MET A 426 -37.62 14.06 -7.04
C MET A 426 -38.03 15.47 -7.46
N ARG A 427 -38.28 16.35 -6.48
CA ARG A 427 -38.61 17.76 -6.74
C ARG A 427 -37.42 18.64 -6.39
N LEU A 428 -37.22 19.72 -7.16
CA LEU A 428 -36.28 20.76 -6.76
C LEU A 428 -36.86 21.54 -5.57
N GLY A 429 -36.03 21.80 -4.58
CA GLY A 429 -36.45 22.58 -3.42
C GLY A 429 -35.27 23.03 -2.57
N ARG A 430 -35.48 24.05 -1.74
CA ARG A 430 -34.47 24.48 -0.76
C ARG A 430 -34.57 23.65 0.51
N SER A 431 -33.43 23.25 1.07
CA SER A 431 -33.37 22.50 2.32
C SER A 431 -33.62 23.40 3.52
N GLY A 432 -34.87 23.52 3.98
CA GLY A 432 -35.23 24.24 5.21
C GLY A 432 -35.82 25.65 4.99
N PRO A 433 -36.21 26.34 6.07
CA PRO A 433 -36.94 27.61 6.01
C PRO A 433 -36.07 28.81 5.63
N ILE A 434 -34.75 28.65 5.62
CA ILE A 434 -33.81 29.74 5.39
C ILE A 434 -33.71 30.01 3.88
N ARG A 435 -33.97 31.25 3.46
CA ARG A 435 -33.88 31.71 2.06
C ARG A 435 -32.51 31.51 1.40
N HIS A 436 -31.48 31.13 2.16
CA HIS A 436 -30.11 30.89 1.67
C HIS A 436 -29.73 29.40 1.60
N SER A 437 -30.64 28.48 1.93
CA SER A 437 -30.34 27.06 1.79
C SER A 437 -30.07 26.69 0.32
N PRO A 438 -29.04 25.87 0.05
CA PRO A 438 -28.72 25.44 -1.30
C PRO A 438 -29.88 24.65 -1.91
N LEU A 439 -30.02 24.77 -3.22
CA LEU A 439 -30.99 24.00 -3.99
C LEU A 439 -30.62 22.51 -3.93
N GLY A 440 -31.60 21.66 -3.63
CA GLY A 440 -31.43 20.22 -3.56
C GLY A 440 -32.60 19.48 -4.22
N LEU A 441 -32.42 18.18 -4.39
CA LEU A 441 -33.44 17.26 -4.87
C LEU A 441 -34.11 16.60 -3.67
N HIS A 442 -35.41 16.81 -3.51
CA HIS A 442 -36.21 16.28 -2.42
C HIS A 442 -37.03 15.09 -2.89
N CYS A 443 -37.00 13.99 -2.15
CA CYS A 443 -37.87 12.86 -2.42
C CYS A 443 -39.35 13.26 -2.28
N THR A 444 -40.20 12.84 -3.21
CA THR A 444 -41.65 13.09 -3.16
C THR A 444 -42.43 12.02 -2.42
N ARG A 445 -41.79 10.89 -2.06
CA ARG A 445 -42.46 9.82 -1.32
C ARG A 445 -42.79 10.28 0.11
N PRO A 446 -44.06 10.19 0.55
CA PRO A 446 -44.42 10.41 1.95
C PRO A 446 -43.54 9.58 2.88
N GLY A 447 -43.00 10.22 3.92
CA GLY A 447 -42.08 9.60 4.89
C GLY A 447 -40.60 9.61 4.49
N CYS A 448 -40.24 9.84 3.21
CA CYS A 448 -38.83 9.96 2.81
C CYS A 448 -38.36 11.42 2.88
N ARG A 449 -37.71 11.80 3.98
CA ARG A 449 -37.20 13.18 4.20
C ARG A 449 -35.79 13.42 3.65
N LYS A 450 -35.32 12.58 2.71
CA LYS A 450 -33.95 12.66 2.21
C LYS A 450 -33.83 13.70 1.10
N VAL A 451 -32.74 14.45 1.15
CA VAL A 451 -32.38 15.48 0.17
C VAL A 451 -31.03 15.13 -0.43
N CYS A 452 -30.95 15.11 -1.75
CA CYS A 452 -29.69 14.96 -2.47
C CYS A 452 -29.19 16.34 -2.89
N GLY A 453 -27.90 16.60 -2.69
CA GLY A 453 -27.26 17.85 -3.07
C GLY A 453 -27.18 17.99 -4.59
N LEU A 454 -27.56 19.15 -5.11
CA LEU A 454 -27.32 19.51 -6.50
C LEU A 454 -25.96 20.23 -6.60
N ASN A 455 -25.14 19.87 -7.59
CA ASN A 455 -23.88 20.56 -7.83
C ASN A 455 -23.83 21.07 -9.29
N SER A 456 -22.79 21.84 -9.61
CA SER A 456 -22.59 22.40 -10.95
C SER A 456 -22.52 21.34 -12.04
N ASN A 457 -22.03 20.14 -11.72
CA ASN A 457 -21.89 19.04 -12.67
C ASN A 457 -23.23 18.33 -12.92
N THR A 458 -24.09 18.20 -11.92
CA THR A 458 -25.37 17.47 -12.06
C THR A 458 -26.52 18.34 -12.54
N ARG A 459 -26.48 19.65 -12.28
CA ARG A 459 -27.55 20.59 -12.63
C ARG A 459 -27.93 20.58 -14.13
N PRO A 460 -27.00 20.53 -15.09
CA PRO A 460 -27.35 20.46 -16.51
C PRO A 460 -28.04 19.17 -16.94
N TYR A 461 -28.03 18.15 -16.09
CA TYR A 461 -28.50 16.80 -16.39
C TYR A 461 -29.73 16.41 -15.57
N LEU A 462 -30.39 17.41 -14.96
CA LEU A 462 -31.71 17.22 -14.34
C LEU A 462 -32.69 16.67 -15.36
N SER A 463 -33.48 15.69 -14.95
CA SER A 463 -34.48 15.13 -15.85
C SER A 463 -35.57 16.13 -16.18
N SER A 464 -36.13 15.99 -17.38
CA SER A 464 -37.28 16.81 -17.80
C SER A 464 -38.47 16.66 -16.84
N ARG A 465 -38.62 15.50 -16.18
CA ARG A 465 -39.65 15.27 -15.17
C ARG A 465 -39.40 16.05 -13.89
N VAL A 466 -38.14 16.18 -13.47
CA VAL A 466 -37.74 17.03 -12.34
C VAL A 466 -37.94 18.50 -12.68
N LEU A 467 -37.60 18.93 -13.90
CA LEU A 467 -37.73 20.33 -14.32
C LEU A 467 -39.18 20.80 -14.53
N ARG A 468 -40.10 19.89 -14.84
CA ARG A 468 -41.54 20.18 -14.99
C ARG A 468 -42.28 20.30 -13.66
N ARG A 469 -41.71 19.78 -12.57
CA ARG A 469 -42.26 19.82 -11.21
C ARG A 469 -41.68 20.97 -10.43
#